data_AF-A0AAU7NQV2-F1
#
_entry.id   AF-A0AAU7NQV2-F1
#
_cell.length_a   1.000
_cell.length_b   1.000
_cell.length_c   1.000
_cell.angle_alpha   90.00
_cell.angle_beta   90.00
_cell.angle_gamma   90.00
#
_symmetry.space_group_name_H-M   'P 1'
#
loop_
_entity.id
_entity.type
_entity.pdbx_description
1 polymer ?
#
loop_
_entity_poly.entity_id
_entity_poly.type
_entity_poly.pdbx_seq_one_letter_code
_entity_poly.pdbx_strand_id
1 'polypeptide(L)'
;MLLSACGSSRSLVEAPNLFAYAKPYPSESVAPVHRTSSAGLLFVTDRQQASSGQDALSYGNKRSSSMAFGRLIIEFGEGLTWEGLVKASSSADREKAISLKPADPEEIVRFPDTPLPFSFKGGVIKILPDAEAAYQKAIVTLQATLRRRLTAIKNKEVIVFVHGFNTDFNEAALSMAELWHFTGRLGLPLFYSWPAASGGPFGYFTDRESGEFSIYHLKETLRILAAVPELERIHIIAHSRGTDITTSALRELVIEVRAAGHDPRTVLKIENLILAAPDLDFDVVRQRLMAEKFGPAIGQITVYMNPSDEALGISQLLMSGLRFGKLAHNNLEPIDRKIFSRMRNVNFIDVEGISSFIGHGYYRKHPGVLSDIAIVIRERLRPGEKGRPLIHDQINFWTLPVMYPIQ
;
A
#
# COMPACT_ATOMS: atom_id res chain seq x y z
N MET A 1 -28.84 19.46 8.54
CA MET A 1 -27.77 18.49 8.86
C MET A 1 -26.46 19.28 8.93
N LEU A 2 -25.94 19.48 10.13
CA LEU A 2 -24.65 20.15 10.35
C LEU A 2 -23.53 19.21 9.90
N LEU A 3 -22.79 19.62 8.87
CA LEU A 3 -21.53 19.01 8.45
C LEU A 3 -20.49 19.26 9.55
N SER A 4 -20.24 18.29 10.42
CA SER A 4 -19.03 18.29 11.21
C SER A 4 -17.89 17.77 10.33
N ALA A 5 -17.13 18.68 9.74
CA ALA A 5 -15.74 18.40 9.37
C ALA A 5 -14.92 18.27 10.67
N CYS A 6 -15.17 17.21 11.45
CA CYS A 6 -14.22 16.77 12.46
C CYS A 6 -13.12 16.03 11.71
N GLY A 7 -12.14 16.77 11.19
CA GLY A 7 -10.86 16.19 10.83
C GLY A 7 -10.33 15.48 12.07
N SER A 8 -10.29 14.15 12.04
CA SER A 8 -9.66 13.38 13.10
C SER A 8 -8.21 13.85 13.19
N SER A 9 -7.87 14.57 14.27
CA SER A 9 -6.52 15.04 14.49
C SER A 9 -5.63 13.82 14.75
N ARG A 10 -5.00 13.31 13.69
CA ARG A 10 -4.07 12.19 13.78
C ARG A 10 -2.69 12.72 14.16
N SER A 11 -2.07 12.10 15.14
CA SER A 11 -0.67 12.38 15.48
C SER A 11 0.24 11.34 14.82
N LEU A 12 1.44 11.78 14.46
CA LEU A 12 2.50 10.91 13.97
C LEU A 12 2.72 9.76 14.95
N VAL A 13 2.64 8.53 14.46
CA VAL A 13 2.93 7.31 15.22
C VAL A 13 4.33 7.33 15.85
N GLU A 14 4.53 6.53 16.89
CA GLU A 14 5.84 6.35 17.54
C GLU A 14 6.94 6.05 16.52
N ALA A 15 8.16 6.49 16.84
CA ALA A 15 9.29 6.22 15.96
C ALA A 15 9.54 4.70 15.88
N PRO A 16 9.90 4.17 14.71
CA PRO A 16 10.36 2.79 14.60
C PRO A 16 11.51 2.54 15.59
N ASN A 17 11.52 1.39 16.26
CA ASN A 17 12.61 0.97 17.15
C ASN A 17 13.98 1.07 16.46
N LEU A 18 14.03 0.78 15.16
CA LEU A 18 15.19 0.98 14.31
C LEU A 18 15.76 2.39 14.40
N PHE A 19 14.91 3.40 14.41
CA PHE A 19 15.33 4.81 14.45
C PHE A 19 15.46 5.39 15.85
N ALA A 20 14.68 4.87 16.79
CA ALA A 20 14.71 5.30 18.18
C ALA A 20 15.91 4.74 18.95
N TYR A 21 16.35 3.51 18.63
CA TYR A 21 17.32 2.78 19.47
C TYR A 21 18.53 2.22 18.70
N ALA A 22 18.40 1.89 17.41
CA ALA A 22 19.46 1.18 16.69
C ALA A 22 20.33 2.09 15.80
N LYS A 23 19.72 3.01 15.04
CA LYS A 23 20.41 3.96 14.16
C LYS A 23 19.60 5.25 14.04
N PRO A 24 20.19 6.44 13.85
CA PRO A 24 19.39 7.65 13.68
C PRO A 24 18.52 7.60 12.41
N TYR A 25 17.46 8.41 12.37
CA TYR A 25 16.67 8.62 11.16
C TYR A 25 17.58 9.01 9.99
N PRO A 26 17.43 8.40 8.79
CA PRO A 26 18.43 8.50 7.73
C PRO A 26 18.29 9.79 6.89
N SER A 27 18.30 10.95 7.56
CA SER A 27 18.07 12.29 6.97
C SER A 27 18.99 12.58 5.79
N GLU A 28 20.25 12.16 5.85
CA GLU A 28 21.22 12.41 4.79
C GLU A 28 20.92 11.67 3.48
N SER A 29 20.19 10.55 3.56
CA SER A 29 19.74 9.81 2.38
C SER A 29 18.48 10.39 1.74
N VAL A 30 17.76 11.28 2.45
CA VAL A 30 16.55 11.91 1.94
C VAL A 30 16.93 12.92 0.85
N ALA A 31 16.28 12.82 -0.31
CA ALA A 31 16.49 13.75 -1.41
C ALA A 31 16.23 15.20 -0.95
N PRO A 32 17.04 16.20 -1.36
CA PRO A 32 16.90 17.58 -0.88
C PRO A 32 15.48 18.16 -1.02
N VAL A 33 14.79 17.85 -2.12
CA VAL A 33 13.40 18.27 -2.38
C VAL A 33 12.37 17.70 -1.38
N HIS A 34 12.76 16.69 -0.60
CA HIS A 34 11.94 16.04 0.43
C HIS A 34 12.38 16.34 1.86
N ARG A 35 13.40 17.20 2.07
CA ARG A 35 13.88 17.60 3.41
C ARG A 35 13.03 18.76 3.97
N THR A 36 11.76 18.48 4.23
CA THR A 36 10.79 19.46 4.76
C THR A 36 9.87 18.81 5.79
N SER A 37 9.21 19.61 6.63
CA SER A 37 8.16 19.14 7.54
C SER A 37 6.83 18.82 6.86
N SER A 38 6.79 18.79 5.53
CA SER A 38 5.60 18.37 4.79
C SER A 38 5.90 17.14 3.93
N ALA A 39 4.91 16.28 3.73
CA ALA A 39 4.98 15.17 2.78
C ALA A 39 4.10 15.47 1.57
N GLY A 40 4.73 15.65 0.41
CA GLY A 40 4.03 15.77 -0.87
C GLY A 40 3.74 14.39 -1.45
N LEU A 41 2.50 13.93 -1.31
CA LEU A 41 2.01 12.64 -1.77
C LEU A 41 1.45 12.73 -3.19
N LEU A 42 1.59 11.65 -3.96
CA LEU A 42 0.75 11.39 -5.13
C LEU A 42 -0.42 10.50 -4.73
N PHE A 43 -1.53 10.63 -5.43
CA PHE A 43 -2.65 9.72 -5.26
C PHE A 43 -3.22 9.26 -6.58
N VAL A 44 -3.80 8.07 -6.56
CA VAL A 44 -4.76 7.61 -7.55
C VAL A 44 -6.03 7.18 -6.81
N THR A 45 -7.20 7.56 -7.33
CA THR A 45 -8.47 7.26 -6.70
C THR A 45 -9.57 7.04 -7.73
N ASP A 46 -10.43 6.06 -7.48
CA ASP A 46 -11.69 5.84 -8.17
C ASP A 46 -12.89 6.14 -7.26
N ARG A 47 -12.67 7.00 -6.25
CA ARG A 47 -13.73 7.64 -5.47
C ARG A 47 -14.39 8.76 -6.28
N GLN A 48 -15.70 8.86 -6.14
CA GLN A 48 -16.44 10.03 -6.60
C GLN A 48 -15.98 11.27 -5.82
N GLN A 49 -15.81 12.38 -6.53
CA GLN A 49 -15.65 13.68 -5.89
C GLN A 49 -16.90 13.97 -5.06
N ALA A 50 -16.72 14.39 -3.82
CA ALA A 50 -17.84 14.86 -3.01
C ALA A 50 -18.12 16.30 -3.43
N SER A 51 -19.20 16.53 -4.16
CA SER A 51 -19.58 17.87 -4.62
C SER A 51 -20.12 18.72 -3.47
N SER A 52 -19.54 19.92 -3.27
CA SER A 52 -20.26 21.05 -2.66
C SER A 52 -19.78 22.39 -3.23
N GLY A 53 -20.12 22.72 -4.48
CA GLY A 53 -20.02 24.11 -4.97
C GLY A 53 -18.60 24.71 -5.01
N GLN A 54 -18.42 25.86 -4.35
CA GLN A 54 -17.15 26.61 -4.24
C GLN A 54 -16.16 26.01 -3.22
N ASP A 55 -16.49 24.89 -2.58
CA ASP A 55 -15.62 24.26 -1.58
C ASP A 55 -14.42 23.55 -2.21
N ALA A 56 -13.40 23.32 -1.37
CA ALA A 56 -12.22 22.58 -1.74
C ALA A 56 -12.54 21.14 -2.20
N LEU A 57 -11.74 20.63 -3.15
CA LEU A 57 -11.88 19.29 -3.68
C LEU A 57 -11.82 18.24 -2.56
N SER A 58 -12.77 17.32 -2.52
CA SER A 58 -12.76 16.20 -1.58
C SER A 58 -13.30 14.91 -2.22
N TYR A 59 -13.00 13.76 -1.63
CA TYR A 59 -13.38 12.45 -2.14
C TYR A 59 -14.22 11.70 -1.10
N GLY A 60 -15.40 11.26 -1.53
CA GLY A 60 -16.33 10.51 -0.68
C GLY A 60 -16.07 9.00 -0.68
N ASN A 61 -17.10 8.24 -0.30
CA ASN A 61 -17.10 6.76 -0.28
C ASN A 61 -17.82 6.14 -1.48
N LYS A 62 -18.30 6.94 -2.43
CA LYS A 62 -18.99 6.47 -3.64
C LYS A 62 -18.00 6.12 -4.75
N ARG A 63 -18.37 5.16 -5.59
CA ARG A 63 -17.59 4.73 -6.75
C ARG A 63 -17.66 5.78 -7.86
N SER A 64 -16.55 5.97 -8.55
CA SER A 64 -16.46 6.67 -9.83
C SER A 64 -15.97 5.70 -10.89
N SER A 65 -16.66 5.65 -12.03
CA SER A 65 -16.19 4.98 -13.26
C SER A 65 -14.92 5.60 -13.85
N SER A 66 -14.49 6.75 -13.32
CA SER A 66 -13.36 7.53 -13.76
C SER A 66 -12.31 7.62 -12.65
N MET A 67 -11.14 7.11 -12.94
CA MET A 67 -9.96 7.24 -12.09
C MET A 67 -9.40 8.67 -12.15
N ALA A 68 -8.97 9.21 -11.02
CA ALA A 68 -8.27 10.48 -10.92
C ALA A 68 -6.85 10.28 -10.38
N PHE A 69 -5.90 11.03 -10.94
CA PHE A 69 -4.53 11.13 -10.46
C PHE A 69 -4.24 12.56 -10.02
N GLY A 70 -3.62 12.70 -8.86
CA GLY A 70 -3.36 14.01 -8.28
C GLY A 70 -2.27 14.01 -7.24
N ARG A 71 -2.24 15.10 -6.47
CA ARG A 71 -1.30 15.31 -5.38
C ARG A 71 -1.99 15.86 -4.15
N LEU A 72 -1.40 15.58 -2.99
CA LEU A 72 -1.86 16.06 -1.69
C LEU A 72 -0.64 16.36 -0.82
N ILE A 73 -0.74 17.35 0.07
CA ILE A 73 0.32 17.65 1.03
C ILE A 73 -0.18 17.30 2.43
N ILE A 74 0.64 16.60 3.20
CA ILE A 74 0.44 16.41 4.65
C ILE A 74 1.47 17.26 5.39
N GLU A 75 1.02 18.16 6.24
CA GLU A 75 1.88 18.92 7.16
C GLU A 75 2.13 18.12 8.44
N PHE A 76 3.40 18.03 8.88
CA PHE A 76 3.82 17.37 10.11
C PHE A 76 4.16 18.42 11.15
N GLY A 77 3.24 18.69 12.06
CA GLY A 77 3.42 19.63 13.15
C GLY A 77 3.46 21.08 12.65
N GLU A 78 2.56 21.90 13.16
CA GLU A 78 2.49 23.30 12.77
C GLU A 78 3.79 24.05 13.11
N GLY A 79 4.41 24.66 12.10
CA GLY A 79 5.67 25.40 12.24
C GLY A 79 6.90 24.53 12.57
N LEU A 80 6.80 23.20 12.50
CA LEU A 80 7.92 22.30 12.76
C LEU A 80 8.98 22.43 11.65
N THR A 81 10.26 22.49 12.01
CA THR A 81 11.35 22.47 11.01
C THR A 81 11.68 21.03 10.59
N TRP A 82 12.40 20.87 9.47
CA TRP A 82 12.89 19.55 9.05
C TRP A 82 13.78 18.91 10.14
N GLU A 83 14.70 19.69 10.73
CA GLU A 83 15.60 19.23 11.79
C GLU A 83 14.81 18.81 13.04
N GLY A 84 13.77 19.58 13.40
CA GLY A 84 12.87 19.24 14.50
C GLY A 84 12.13 17.92 14.25
N LEU A 85 11.63 17.71 13.03
CA LEU A 85 10.99 16.46 12.63
C LEU A 85 11.96 15.28 12.66
N VAL A 86 13.19 15.44 12.16
CA VAL A 86 14.24 14.40 12.19
C VAL A 86 14.59 14.02 13.63
N LYS A 87 14.77 15.00 14.52
CA LYS A 87 15.02 14.77 15.94
C LYS A 87 13.89 13.97 16.58
N ALA A 88 12.64 14.38 16.36
CA ALA A 88 11.46 13.68 16.88
C ALA A 88 11.27 12.27 16.29
N SER A 89 11.76 12.04 15.06
CA SER A 89 11.69 10.75 14.38
C SER A 89 12.78 9.76 14.80
N SER A 90 13.76 10.23 15.58
CA SER A 90 14.83 9.42 16.16
C SER A 90 14.68 9.26 17.68
N SER A 91 13.55 9.68 18.25
CA SER A 91 13.27 9.58 19.69
C SER A 91 12.17 8.56 19.95
N ALA A 92 12.40 7.70 20.95
CA ALA A 92 11.39 6.79 21.48
C ALA A 92 10.26 7.54 22.18
N ASP A 93 10.60 8.59 22.90
CA ASP A 93 9.66 9.42 23.65
C ASP A 93 9.68 10.84 23.10
N ARG A 94 8.52 11.33 22.67
CA ARG A 94 8.38 12.69 22.13
C ARG A 94 7.72 13.56 23.18
N GLU A 95 8.39 14.65 23.56
CA GLU A 95 7.84 15.65 24.48
C GLU A 95 6.50 16.23 24.01
N LYS A 96 6.29 16.33 22.70
CA LYS A 96 5.06 16.82 22.09
C LYS A 96 4.61 15.93 20.94
N ALA A 97 3.30 15.66 20.91
CA ALA A 97 2.67 15.02 19.76
C ALA A 97 2.84 15.88 18.50
N ILE A 98 3.16 15.25 17.38
CA ILE A 98 3.26 15.91 16.07
C ILE A 98 1.96 15.65 15.34
N SER A 99 1.12 16.66 15.18
CA SER A 99 -0.11 16.56 14.41
C SER A 99 0.17 16.36 12.93
N LEU A 100 -0.68 15.59 12.25
CA LEU A 100 -0.66 15.42 10.81
C LEU A 100 -1.91 16.08 10.23
N LYS A 101 -1.73 17.09 9.38
CA LYS A 101 -2.83 17.84 8.79
C LYS A 101 -2.80 17.69 7.26
N PRO A 102 -3.80 17.06 6.62
CA PRO A 102 -3.92 17.07 5.17
C PRO A 102 -4.35 18.45 4.68
N ALA A 103 -3.69 18.96 3.64
CA ALA A 103 -4.19 20.06 2.83
C ALA A 103 -5.31 19.57 1.89
N ASP A 104 -5.86 20.45 1.06
CA ASP A 104 -6.80 20.02 0.04
C ASP A 104 -6.08 19.26 -1.10
N PRO A 105 -6.66 18.16 -1.61
CA PRO A 105 -6.11 17.47 -2.77
C PRO A 105 -6.21 18.35 -4.03
N GLU A 106 -5.22 18.21 -4.90
CA GLU A 106 -5.21 18.78 -6.24
C GLU A 106 -5.26 17.63 -7.26
N GLU A 107 -6.31 17.62 -8.08
CA GLU A 107 -6.42 16.70 -9.21
C GLU A 107 -5.59 17.21 -10.38
N ILE A 108 -4.65 16.39 -10.85
CA ILE A 108 -3.78 16.70 -11.99
C ILE A 108 -4.43 16.24 -13.29
N VAL A 109 -5.01 15.05 -13.29
CA VAL A 109 -5.72 14.51 -14.44
C VAL A 109 -6.81 13.53 -14.02
N ARG A 110 -7.92 13.56 -14.75
CA ARG A 110 -9.01 12.61 -14.67
C ARG A 110 -9.08 11.79 -15.95
N PHE A 111 -9.15 10.48 -15.80
CA PHE A 111 -9.33 9.57 -16.92
C PHE A 111 -10.78 9.64 -17.42
N PRO A 112 -11.06 9.35 -18.70
CA PRO A 112 -12.44 9.17 -19.15
C PRO A 112 -13.13 8.04 -18.37
N ASP A 113 -14.45 8.08 -18.30
CA ASP A 113 -15.25 7.03 -17.67
C ASP A 113 -15.02 5.67 -18.33
N THR A 114 -15.02 4.62 -17.51
CA THR A 114 -14.93 3.24 -17.95
C THR A 114 -16.24 2.48 -17.70
N PRO A 115 -16.65 1.58 -18.60
CA PRO A 115 -15.96 1.15 -19.83
C PRO A 115 -15.91 2.25 -20.91
N LEU A 116 -14.79 2.30 -21.66
CA LEU A 116 -14.66 3.23 -22.79
C LEU A 116 -15.68 2.89 -23.88
N PRO A 117 -16.28 3.89 -24.55
CA PRO A 117 -17.18 3.63 -25.67
C PRO A 117 -16.43 2.93 -26.81
N PHE A 118 -17.08 1.96 -27.44
CA PHE A 118 -16.50 1.12 -28.47
C PHE A 118 -17.45 0.91 -29.65
N SER A 119 -16.87 0.52 -30.79
CA SER A 119 -17.59 -0.02 -31.94
C SER A 119 -17.46 -1.54 -31.97
N PHE A 120 -18.53 -2.22 -32.41
CA PHE A 120 -18.53 -3.66 -32.64
C PHE A 120 -18.79 -3.92 -34.12
N LYS A 121 -17.77 -4.41 -34.84
CA LYS A 121 -17.89 -4.71 -36.28
C LYS A 121 -17.18 -6.02 -36.59
N GLY A 122 -17.92 -6.97 -37.17
CA GLY A 122 -17.36 -8.26 -37.60
C GLY A 122 -16.79 -9.11 -36.45
N GLY A 123 -17.40 -9.06 -35.26
CA GLY A 123 -16.92 -9.80 -34.08
C GLY A 123 -15.76 -9.12 -33.33
N VAL A 124 -15.27 -7.98 -33.83
CA VAL A 124 -14.15 -7.24 -33.23
C VAL A 124 -14.67 -6.03 -32.48
N ILE A 125 -14.30 -5.92 -31.21
CA ILE A 125 -14.47 -4.72 -30.38
C ILE A 125 -13.30 -3.79 -30.65
N LYS A 126 -13.59 -2.53 -30.99
CA LYS A 126 -12.58 -1.46 -31.11
C LYS A 126 -13.05 -0.25 -30.32
N ILE A 127 -12.24 0.20 -29.36
CA ILE A 127 -12.46 1.45 -28.64
C ILE A 127 -12.58 2.60 -29.64
N LEU A 128 -13.50 3.53 -29.40
CA LEU A 128 -13.65 4.70 -30.26
C LEU A 128 -12.38 5.56 -30.20
N PRO A 129 -11.88 6.07 -31.35
CA PRO A 129 -10.61 6.79 -31.40
C PRO A 129 -10.49 7.96 -30.41
N ASP A 130 -11.56 8.73 -30.20
CA ASP A 130 -11.55 9.86 -29.27
C ASP A 130 -11.45 9.43 -27.81
N ALA A 131 -12.10 8.33 -27.44
CA ALA A 131 -12.03 7.76 -26.10
C ALA A 131 -10.65 7.17 -25.81
N GLU A 132 -10.07 6.46 -26.79
CA GLU A 132 -8.70 5.96 -26.72
C GLU A 132 -7.71 7.13 -26.58
N ALA A 133 -7.84 8.17 -27.41
CA ALA A 133 -6.97 9.34 -27.35
C ALA A 133 -7.07 10.09 -26.01
N ALA A 134 -8.27 10.23 -25.45
CA ALA A 134 -8.49 10.82 -24.13
C ALA A 134 -7.82 9.99 -23.02
N TYR A 135 -7.96 8.67 -23.07
CA TYR A 135 -7.32 7.77 -22.11
C TYR A 135 -5.79 7.83 -22.20
N GLN A 136 -5.24 7.78 -23.42
CA GLN A 136 -3.79 7.91 -23.66
C GLN A 136 -3.25 9.26 -23.21
N LYS A 137 -4.00 10.36 -23.40
CA LYS A 137 -3.62 11.69 -22.91
C LYS A 137 -3.52 11.71 -21.38
N ALA A 138 -4.42 11.03 -20.68
CA ALA A 138 -4.37 10.90 -19.23
C ALA A 138 -3.14 10.09 -18.76
N ILE A 139 -2.84 8.96 -19.43
CA ILE A 139 -1.62 8.18 -19.21
C ILE A 139 -0.38 9.06 -19.36
N VAL A 140 -0.25 9.79 -20.47
CA VAL A 140 0.91 10.66 -20.75
C VAL A 140 1.07 11.73 -19.67
N THR A 141 -0.03 12.32 -19.18
CA THR A 141 0.01 13.35 -18.14
C THR A 141 0.48 12.79 -16.79
N LEU A 142 -0.04 11.61 -16.41
CA LEU A 142 0.38 10.91 -15.20
C LEU A 142 1.88 10.53 -15.29
N GLN A 143 2.28 9.89 -16.39
CA GLN A 143 3.67 9.47 -16.59
C GLN A 143 4.62 10.66 -16.63
N ALA A 144 4.28 11.76 -17.30
CA ALA A 144 5.11 12.98 -17.31
C ALA A 144 5.31 13.56 -15.90
N THR A 145 4.27 13.52 -15.06
CA THR A 145 4.38 13.93 -13.66
C THR A 145 5.34 13.05 -12.87
N LEU A 146 5.26 11.72 -13.03
CA LEU A 146 6.18 10.78 -12.39
C LEU A 146 7.61 10.97 -12.88
N ARG A 147 7.82 11.06 -14.20
CA ARG A 147 9.15 11.25 -14.80
C ARG A 147 9.83 12.49 -14.24
N ARG A 148 9.13 13.63 -14.19
CA ARG A 148 9.66 14.89 -13.62
C ARG A 148 10.10 14.72 -12.16
N ARG A 149 9.28 14.04 -11.34
CA ARG A 149 9.59 13.80 -9.92
C ARG A 149 10.72 12.79 -9.74
N LEU A 150 10.74 11.72 -10.53
CA LEU A 150 11.79 10.71 -10.54
C LEU A 150 13.14 11.34 -10.90
N THR A 151 13.21 12.28 -11.85
CA THR A 151 14.45 12.99 -12.21
C THR A 151 15.05 13.75 -11.02
N ALA A 152 14.23 14.27 -10.10
CA ALA A 152 14.68 15.04 -8.94
C ALA A 152 15.22 14.19 -7.77
N ILE A 153 15.11 12.86 -7.84
CA ILE A 153 15.54 11.95 -6.77
C ILE A 153 16.54 10.91 -7.28
N LYS A 154 17.41 10.40 -6.40
CA LYS A 154 18.39 9.37 -6.77
C LYS A 154 17.74 8.00 -6.92
N ASN A 155 16.92 7.61 -5.95
CA ASN A 155 16.23 6.32 -5.93
C ASN A 155 15.00 6.40 -6.83
N LYS A 156 15.09 5.81 -8.03
CA LYS A 156 14.00 5.83 -9.01
C LYS A 156 12.95 4.77 -8.69
N GLU A 157 12.30 4.92 -7.54
CA GLU A 157 11.39 3.94 -6.97
C GLU A 157 10.07 4.61 -6.60
N VAL A 158 8.98 3.83 -6.57
CA VAL A 158 7.67 4.27 -6.08
C VAL A 158 7.23 3.33 -4.97
N ILE A 159 6.72 3.90 -3.88
CA ILE A 159 6.03 3.16 -2.81
C ILE A 159 4.54 3.41 -2.99
N VAL A 160 3.79 2.34 -3.27
CA VAL A 160 2.33 2.34 -3.41
C VAL A 160 1.69 1.82 -2.14
N PHE A 161 0.84 2.61 -1.50
CA PHE A 161 0.00 2.15 -0.38
C PHE A 161 -1.44 1.90 -0.83
N VAL A 162 -1.99 0.73 -0.48
CA VAL A 162 -3.41 0.37 -0.73
C VAL A 162 -4.08 0.11 0.61
N HIS A 163 -5.04 0.96 0.97
CA HIS A 163 -5.69 0.93 2.29
C HIS A 163 -6.70 -0.23 2.44
N GLY A 164 -7.12 -0.47 3.70
CA GLY A 164 -8.08 -1.49 4.08
C GLY A 164 -9.55 -1.05 4.04
N PHE A 165 -10.42 -1.92 4.54
CA PHE A 165 -11.84 -1.66 4.78
C PHE A 165 -12.06 -0.42 5.68
N ASN A 166 -13.19 0.27 5.51
CA ASN A 166 -13.61 1.39 6.36
C ASN A 166 -12.52 2.45 6.59
N THR A 167 -11.78 2.77 5.53
CA THR A 167 -10.75 3.82 5.53
C THR A 167 -11.18 4.91 4.56
N ASP A 168 -11.19 6.17 4.98
CA ASP A 168 -11.51 7.28 4.08
C ASP A 168 -10.27 7.76 3.28
N PHE A 169 -10.47 8.74 2.39
CA PHE A 169 -9.38 9.27 1.54
C PHE A 169 -8.25 9.91 2.35
N ASN A 170 -8.57 10.69 3.39
CA ASN A 170 -7.59 11.39 4.21
C ASN A 170 -6.85 10.42 5.13
N GLU A 171 -7.53 9.43 5.69
CA GLU A 171 -6.91 8.36 6.48
C GLU A 171 -5.91 7.53 5.66
N ALA A 172 -6.22 7.26 4.39
CA ALA A 172 -5.30 6.62 3.46
C ALA A 172 -4.05 7.49 3.21
N ALA A 173 -4.25 8.79 2.97
CA ALA A 173 -3.16 9.74 2.78
C ALA A 173 -2.25 9.85 4.02
N LEU A 174 -2.84 9.98 5.21
CA LEU A 174 -2.12 10.06 6.47
C LEU A 174 -1.30 8.78 6.73
N SER A 175 -1.85 7.60 6.39
CA SER A 175 -1.12 6.33 6.51
C SER A 175 0.05 6.24 5.53
N MET A 176 -0.12 6.69 4.28
CA MET A 176 0.96 6.77 3.32
C MET A 176 2.06 7.75 3.78
N ALA A 177 1.70 8.89 4.36
CA ALA A 177 2.67 9.86 4.87
C ALA A 177 3.54 9.28 5.99
N GLU A 178 2.93 8.57 6.95
CA GLU A 178 3.66 7.88 8.03
C GLU A 178 4.60 6.80 7.48
N LEU A 179 4.09 5.92 6.61
CA LEU A 179 4.87 4.84 6.00
C LEU A 179 6.03 5.37 5.16
N TRP A 180 5.79 6.39 4.32
CA TRP A 180 6.84 7.00 3.51
C TRP A 180 7.87 7.72 4.38
N HIS A 181 7.42 8.46 5.40
CA HIS A 181 8.33 9.14 6.32
C HIS A 181 9.26 8.15 7.01
N PHE A 182 8.73 7.07 7.58
CA PHE A 182 9.51 6.06 8.30
C PHE A 182 10.21 5.02 7.42
N THR A 183 10.03 5.05 6.10
CA THR A 183 10.96 4.40 5.16
C THR A 183 12.12 5.33 4.77
N GLY A 184 12.24 6.48 5.46
CA GLY A 184 13.25 7.50 5.22
C GLY A 184 13.03 8.23 3.89
N ARG A 185 11.76 8.46 3.55
CA ARG A 185 11.30 9.18 2.35
C ARG A 185 11.95 8.67 1.06
N LEU A 186 12.08 7.34 0.96
CA LEU A 186 12.66 6.66 -0.18
C LEU A 186 11.68 6.69 -1.36
N GLY A 187 12.18 7.05 -2.54
CA GLY A 187 11.35 7.06 -3.75
C GLY A 187 10.19 8.05 -3.67
N LEU A 188 9.22 7.86 -4.56
CA LEU A 188 7.99 8.66 -4.59
C LEU A 188 6.87 7.98 -3.79
N PRO A 189 6.16 8.73 -2.93
CA PRO A 189 4.99 8.22 -2.23
C PRO A 189 3.73 8.31 -3.10
N LEU A 190 3.05 7.19 -3.31
CA LEU A 190 1.75 7.11 -3.97
C LEU A 190 0.77 6.30 -3.12
N PHE A 191 -0.43 6.80 -2.89
CA PHE A 191 -1.50 5.97 -2.32
C PHE A 191 -2.63 5.76 -3.33
N TYR A 192 -3.13 4.54 -3.37
CA TYR A 192 -4.34 4.19 -4.09
C TYR A 192 -5.51 4.18 -3.12
N SER A 193 -6.50 5.04 -3.38
CA SER A 193 -7.67 5.22 -2.54
C SER A 193 -8.91 4.68 -3.24
N TRP A 194 -9.46 3.56 -2.76
CA TRP A 194 -10.66 2.94 -3.30
C TRP A 194 -11.89 3.29 -2.47
N PRO A 195 -13.13 3.20 -2.99
CA PRO A 195 -14.35 3.65 -2.31
C PRO A 195 -14.72 2.74 -1.13
N ALA A 196 -14.10 3.01 0.02
CA ALA A 196 -14.40 2.40 1.30
C ALA A 196 -15.05 3.40 2.26
N ALA A 197 -15.29 2.97 3.50
CA ALA A 197 -15.95 3.75 4.55
C ALA A 197 -17.41 4.06 4.19
N SER A 198 -18.11 3.08 3.63
CA SER A 198 -19.54 3.17 3.34
C SER A 198 -20.39 3.40 4.60
N GLY A 199 -19.92 2.92 5.76
CA GLY A 199 -20.64 2.98 7.03
C GLY A 199 -21.90 2.11 7.09
N GLY A 200 -22.58 2.13 8.23
CA GLY A 200 -23.85 1.41 8.44
C GLY A 200 -23.74 -0.11 8.62
N PRO A 201 -24.87 -0.80 8.89
CA PRO A 201 -24.90 -2.22 9.25
C PRO A 201 -24.43 -3.16 8.12
N PHE A 202 -24.48 -2.71 6.86
CA PHE A 202 -24.00 -3.47 5.69
C PHE A 202 -22.71 -2.88 5.09
N GLY A 203 -22.03 -1.97 5.80
CA GLY A 203 -20.86 -1.26 5.27
C GLY A 203 -19.77 -2.19 4.76
N TYR A 204 -19.55 -3.34 5.43
CA TYR A 204 -18.59 -4.35 5.00
C TYR A 204 -18.90 -4.94 3.61
N PHE A 205 -20.16 -5.28 3.33
CA PHE A 205 -20.53 -5.83 2.02
C PHE A 205 -20.39 -4.78 0.91
N THR A 206 -20.81 -3.54 1.18
CA THR A 206 -20.67 -2.44 0.22
C THR A 206 -19.21 -2.17 -0.10
N ASP A 207 -18.36 -2.07 0.92
CA ASP A 207 -16.92 -1.88 0.75
C ASP A 207 -16.28 -3.07 0.04
N ARG A 208 -16.68 -4.31 0.34
CA ARG A 208 -16.20 -5.50 -0.39
C ARG A 208 -16.46 -5.39 -1.89
N GLU A 209 -17.70 -5.12 -2.28
CA GLU A 209 -18.07 -4.94 -3.69
C GLU A 209 -17.36 -3.72 -4.31
N SER A 210 -17.07 -2.68 -3.52
CA SER A 210 -16.28 -1.54 -4.00
C SER A 210 -14.83 -1.91 -4.21
N GLY A 211 -14.29 -2.81 -3.39
CA GLY A 211 -12.98 -3.41 -3.61
C GLY A 211 -12.91 -4.17 -4.93
N GLU A 212 -13.91 -5.01 -5.24
CA GLU A 212 -13.99 -5.72 -6.52
C GLU A 212 -14.05 -4.75 -7.72
N PHE A 213 -14.85 -3.67 -7.58
CA PHE A 213 -14.91 -2.59 -8.58
C PHE A 213 -13.52 -1.95 -8.82
N SER A 214 -12.76 -1.72 -7.75
CA SER A 214 -11.46 -1.05 -7.83
C SER A 214 -10.30 -1.91 -8.35
N ILE A 215 -10.48 -3.23 -8.51
CA ILE A 215 -9.45 -4.11 -9.07
C ILE A 215 -9.01 -3.64 -10.45
N TYR A 216 -9.98 -3.27 -11.31
CA TYR A 216 -9.70 -2.78 -12.66
C TYR A 216 -8.82 -1.52 -12.63
N HIS A 217 -9.20 -0.50 -11.86
CA HIS A 217 -8.47 0.76 -11.78
C HIS A 217 -7.08 0.62 -11.11
N LEU A 218 -6.94 -0.23 -10.09
CA LEU A 218 -5.63 -0.52 -9.50
C LEU A 218 -4.72 -1.24 -10.51
N LYS A 219 -5.25 -2.19 -11.28
CA LYS A 219 -4.53 -2.85 -12.37
C LYS A 219 -4.03 -1.83 -13.40
N GLU A 220 -4.89 -0.93 -13.87
CA GLU A 220 -4.49 0.13 -14.81
C GLU A 220 -3.40 1.04 -14.21
N THR A 221 -3.56 1.42 -12.94
CA THR A 221 -2.55 2.21 -12.20
C THR A 221 -1.19 1.53 -12.25
N LEU A 222 -1.10 0.26 -11.84
CA LEU A 222 0.16 -0.47 -11.79
C LEU A 222 0.77 -0.67 -13.19
N ARG A 223 -0.05 -0.90 -14.22
CA ARG A 223 0.41 -0.97 -15.62
C ARG A 223 1.04 0.35 -16.06
N ILE A 224 0.38 1.47 -15.77
CA ILE A 224 0.87 2.81 -16.12
C ILE A 224 2.18 3.14 -15.40
N LEU A 225 2.29 2.80 -14.11
CA LEU A 225 3.52 2.98 -13.32
C LEU A 225 4.67 2.17 -13.91
N ALA A 226 4.45 0.87 -14.14
CA ALA A 226 5.48 -0.04 -14.63
C ALA A 226 6.04 0.37 -16.01
N ALA A 227 5.19 0.96 -16.85
CA ALA A 227 5.55 1.48 -18.17
C ALA A 227 6.41 2.78 -18.14
N VAL A 228 6.61 3.42 -16.99
CA VAL A 228 7.52 4.57 -16.88
C VAL A 228 8.97 4.10 -17.04
N PRO A 229 9.73 4.58 -18.04
CA PRO A 229 11.08 4.08 -18.30
C PRO A 229 12.07 4.33 -17.16
N GLU A 230 12.01 5.51 -16.54
CA GLU A 230 12.89 5.92 -15.44
C GLU A 230 12.59 5.15 -14.15
N LEU A 231 11.39 4.57 -13.99
CA LEU A 231 11.02 3.84 -12.79
C LEU A 231 11.72 2.48 -12.79
N GLU A 232 12.56 2.24 -11.78
CA GLU A 232 13.31 1.00 -11.63
C GLU A 232 12.55 -0.04 -10.82
N ARG A 233 11.84 0.38 -9.76
CA ARG A 233 11.19 -0.52 -8.81
C ARG A 233 9.89 0.05 -8.24
N ILE A 234 8.93 -0.84 -8.04
CA ILE A 234 7.68 -0.57 -7.33
C ILE A 234 7.69 -1.39 -6.03
N HIS A 235 7.43 -0.73 -4.91
CA HIS A 235 7.15 -1.36 -3.63
C HIS A 235 5.68 -1.15 -3.31
N ILE A 236 4.97 -2.22 -2.95
CA ILE A 236 3.54 -2.13 -2.62
C ILE A 236 3.35 -2.52 -1.16
N ILE A 237 2.67 -1.67 -0.39
CA ILE A 237 2.20 -1.96 0.95
C ILE A 237 0.67 -1.99 0.90
N ALA A 238 0.07 -3.14 1.16
CA ALA A 238 -1.36 -3.30 1.20
C ALA A 238 -1.80 -3.73 2.60
N HIS A 239 -2.91 -3.16 3.10
CA HIS A 239 -3.43 -3.47 4.43
C HIS A 239 -4.83 -4.07 4.36
N SER A 240 -5.10 -5.09 5.19
CA SER A 240 -6.45 -5.64 5.37
C SER A 240 -7.09 -6.01 4.02
N ARG A 241 -8.30 -5.54 3.74
CA ARG A 241 -8.98 -5.76 2.45
C ARG A 241 -8.22 -5.24 1.23
N GLY A 242 -7.37 -4.22 1.37
CA GLY A 242 -6.51 -3.73 0.30
C GLY A 242 -5.54 -4.80 -0.23
N THR A 243 -5.21 -5.81 0.60
CA THR A 243 -4.38 -6.96 0.18
C THR A 243 -5.12 -7.84 -0.83
N ASP A 244 -6.45 -7.96 -0.74
CA ASP A 244 -7.27 -8.70 -1.70
C ASP A 244 -7.31 -7.99 -3.05
N ILE A 245 -7.64 -6.69 -3.04
CA ILE A 245 -7.66 -5.85 -4.24
C ILE A 245 -6.29 -5.88 -4.94
N THR A 246 -5.22 -5.72 -4.17
CA THR A 246 -3.84 -5.73 -4.69
C THR A 246 -3.47 -7.07 -5.31
N THR A 247 -3.70 -8.18 -4.59
CA THR A 247 -3.32 -9.51 -5.11
C THR A 247 -4.19 -9.93 -6.30
N SER A 248 -5.45 -9.52 -6.38
CA SER A 248 -6.30 -9.72 -7.56
C SER A 248 -5.81 -8.93 -8.77
N ALA A 249 -5.51 -7.63 -8.62
CA ALA A 249 -4.99 -6.80 -9.71
C ALA A 249 -3.65 -7.34 -10.24
N LEU A 250 -2.76 -7.76 -9.33
CA LEU A 250 -1.47 -8.33 -9.70
C LEU A 250 -1.59 -9.68 -10.38
N ARG A 251 -2.49 -10.55 -9.92
CA ARG A 251 -2.81 -11.82 -10.58
C ARG A 251 -3.18 -11.59 -12.03
N GLU A 252 -4.12 -10.67 -12.29
CA GLU A 252 -4.56 -10.37 -13.66
C GLU A 252 -3.41 -9.85 -14.54
N LEU A 253 -2.60 -8.93 -14.02
CA LEU A 253 -1.42 -8.43 -14.74
C LEU A 253 -0.40 -9.52 -15.03
N VAL A 254 -0.13 -10.39 -14.07
CA VAL A 254 0.82 -11.49 -14.25
C VAL A 254 0.33 -12.47 -15.31
N ILE A 255 -0.96 -12.78 -15.35
CA ILE A 255 -1.56 -13.62 -16.38
C ILE A 255 -1.45 -12.93 -17.75
N GLU A 256 -1.82 -11.65 -17.85
CA GLU A 256 -1.74 -10.85 -19.07
C GLU A 256 -0.32 -10.80 -19.64
N VAL A 257 0.66 -10.44 -18.81
CA VAL A 257 2.06 -10.31 -19.24
C VAL A 257 2.64 -11.65 -19.69
N ARG A 258 2.27 -12.76 -19.02
CA ARG A 258 2.68 -14.10 -19.44
C ARG A 258 2.03 -14.54 -20.73
N ALA A 259 0.75 -14.26 -20.91
CA ALA A 259 0.03 -14.56 -22.14
C ALA A 259 0.65 -13.80 -23.34
N ALA A 260 1.21 -12.62 -23.10
CA ALA A 260 2.00 -11.86 -24.08
C ALA A 260 3.44 -12.38 -24.28
N GLY A 261 3.85 -13.46 -23.59
CA GLY A 261 5.18 -14.06 -23.74
C GLY A 261 6.30 -13.31 -23.03
N HIS A 262 5.98 -12.40 -22.11
CA HIS A 262 6.96 -11.62 -21.36
C HIS A 262 7.14 -12.12 -19.93
N ASP A 263 8.29 -11.81 -19.33
CA ASP A 263 8.54 -12.06 -17.91
C ASP A 263 7.85 -10.98 -17.05
N PRO A 264 6.87 -11.34 -16.20
CA PRO A 264 6.19 -10.39 -15.32
C PRO A 264 7.12 -9.66 -14.35
N ARG A 265 8.21 -10.30 -13.90
CA ARG A 265 9.14 -9.68 -12.96
C ARG A 265 9.83 -8.46 -13.57
N THR A 266 10.21 -8.59 -14.84
CA THR A 266 10.84 -7.53 -15.63
C THR A 266 9.84 -6.45 -16.05
N VAL A 267 8.65 -6.83 -16.49
CA VAL A 267 7.63 -5.86 -16.96
C VAL A 267 7.01 -5.08 -15.81
N LEU A 268 6.59 -5.74 -14.73
CA LEU A 268 5.86 -5.09 -13.63
C LEU A 268 6.79 -4.38 -12.63
N LYS A 269 8.07 -4.75 -12.59
CA LYS A 269 9.10 -4.12 -11.74
C LYS A 269 8.78 -4.12 -10.24
N ILE A 270 7.97 -5.06 -9.76
CA ILE A 270 7.56 -5.11 -8.35
C ILE A 270 8.65 -5.79 -7.54
N GLU A 271 9.33 -5.00 -6.71
CA GLU A 271 10.42 -5.46 -5.86
C GLU A 271 9.87 -6.05 -4.57
N ASN A 272 9.14 -5.24 -3.79
CA ASN A 272 8.55 -5.67 -2.53
C ASN A 272 7.03 -5.61 -2.60
N LEU A 273 6.37 -6.68 -2.15
CA LEU A 273 4.96 -6.70 -1.82
C LEU A 273 4.80 -7.02 -0.34
N ILE A 274 4.35 -6.03 0.42
CA ILE A 274 4.06 -6.15 1.83
C ILE A 274 2.54 -6.29 2.00
N LEU A 275 2.11 -7.44 2.53
CA LEU A 275 0.71 -7.71 2.87
C LEU A 275 0.58 -7.66 4.38
N ALA A 276 -0.02 -6.58 4.89
CA ALA A 276 -0.12 -6.34 6.31
C ALA A 276 -1.53 -6.67 6.83
N ALA A 277 -1.61 -7.54 7.85
CA ALA A 277 -2.86 -8.03 8.41
C ALA A 277 -3.88 -8.46 7.32
N PRO A 278 -3.48 -9.32 6.36
CA PRO A 278 -4.30 -9.58 5.18
C PRO A 278 -5.64 -10.25 5.53
N ASP A 279 -6.72 -9.67 5.02
CA ASP A 279 -8.08 -10.21 5.09
C ASP A 279 -8.41 -10.99 3.80
N LEU A 280 -7.69 -12.09 3.57
CA LEU A 280 -7.93 -13.02 2.48
C LEU A 280 -8.16 -14.43 3.00
N ASP A 281 -8.91 -15.21 2.24
CA ASP A 281 -8.97 -16.65 2.43
C ASP A 281 -7.63 -17.32 2.00
N PHE A 282 -7.12 -18.24 2.83
CA PHE A 282 -5.85 -18.92 2.55
C PHE A 282 -5.90 -19.79 1.31
N ASP A 283 -7.02 -20.46 1.01
CA ASP A 283 -7.15 -21.28 -0.20
C ASP A 283 -7.16 -20.40 -1.45
N VAL A 284 -7.80 -19.23 -1.39
CA VAL A 284 -7.73 -18.23 -2.48
C VAL A 284 -6.28 -17.80 -2.70
N VAL A 285 -5.56 -17.47 -1.62
CA VAL A 285 -4.15 -17.08 -1.70
C VAL A 285 -3.28 -18.22 -2.22
N ARG A 286 -3.57 -19.47 -1.84
CA ARG A 286 -2.89 -20.67 -2.34
C ARG A 286 -3.02 -20.77 -3.85
N GLN A 287 -4.23 -20.60 -4.40
CA GLN A 287 -4.44 -20.60 -5.84
C GLN A 287 -3.68 -19.47 -6.53
N ARG A 288 -3.77 -18.25 -6.00
CA ARG A 288 -3.08 -17.08 -6.57
C ARG A 288 -1.56 -17.25 -6.55
N LEU A 289 -0.97 -17.40 -5.36
CA LEU A 289 0.50 -17.49 -5.18
C LEU A 289 1.09 -18.69 -5.90
N MET A 290 0.48 -19.87 -5.77
CA MET A 290 1.05 -21.14 -6.21
C MET A 290 0.57 -21.56 -7.60
N ALA A 291 -0.74 -21.75 -7.77
CA ALA A 291 -1.29 -22.34 -9.00
C ALA A 291 -1.14 -21.39 -10.20
N GLU A 292 -1.41 -20.11 -9.99
CA GLU A 292 -1.27 -19.07 -11.02
C GLU A 292 0.15 -18.49 -11.08
N LYS A 293 1.08 -19.06 -10.29
CA LYS A 293 2.49 -18.69 -10.22
C LYS A 293 2.68 -17.18 -10.03
N PHE A 294 1.82 -16.53 -9.25
CA PHE A 294 1.97 -15.10 -8.94
C PHE A 294 3.26 -14.82 -8.17
N GLY A 295 3.64 -15.69 -7.23
CA GLY A 295 4.82 -15.51 -6.38
C GLY A 295 6.12 -15.19 -7.16
N PRO A 296 6.52 -15.99 -8.15
CA PRO A 296 7.72 -15.73 -8.96
C PRO A 296 7.77 -14.39 -9.71
N ALA A 297 6.63 -13.70 -9.91
CA ALA A 297 6.60 -12.40 -10.57
C ALA A 297 7.10 -11.25 -9.68
N ILE A 298 7.27 -11.48 -8.38
CA ILE A 298 7.56 -10.46 -7.38
C ILE A 298 8.93 -10.73 -6.74
N GLY A 299 9.73 -9.69 -6.49
CA GLY A 299 11.05 -9.83 -5.88
C GLY A 299 11.01 -10.47 -4.49
N GLN A 300 10.18 -9.91 -3.62
CA GLN A 300 9.94 -10.38 -2.26
C GLN A 300 8.49 -10.08 -1.85
N ILE A 301 7.84 -11.06 -1.24
CA ILE A 301 6.52 -10.96 -0.61
C ILE A 301 6.73 -11.15 0.89
N THR A 302 6.33 -10.16 1.69
CA THR A 302 6.36 -10.21 3.14
C THR A 302 4.93 -10.10 3.66
N VAL A 303 4.51 -11.08 4.45
CA VAL A 303 3.16 -11.17 5.00
C VAL A 303 3.26 -10.97 6.50
N TYR A 304 2.79 -9.83 7.02
CA TYR A 304 2.69 -9.63 8.46
C TYR A 304 1.36 -10.20 8.97
N MET A 305 1.47 -11.03 9.99
CA MET A 305 0.38 -11.79 10.56
C MET A 305 0.30 -11.53 12.06
N ASN A 306 -0.90 -11.70 12.59
CA ASN A 306 -1.13 -11.71 14.02
C ASN A 306 -2.27 -12.70 14.31
N PRO A 307 -1.96 -13.90 14.84
CA PRO A 307 -2.96 -14.90 15.19
C PRO A 307 -4.05 -14.36 16.13
N SER A 308 -3.72 -13.39 16.98
CA SER A 308 -4.61 -12.75 17.95
C SER A 308 -5.41 -11.56 17.39
N ASP A 309 -5.36 -11.29 16.08
CA ASP A 309 -6.11 -10.17 15.48
C ASP A 309 -7.63 -10.43 15.52
N GLU A 310 -8.34 -9.69 16.38
CA GLU A 310 -9.78 -9.81 16.58
C GLU A 310 -10.60 -9.38 15.35
N ALA A 311 -10.13 -8.39 14.56
CA ALA A 311 -10.87 -7.90 13.39
C ALA A 311 -10.93 -8.96 12.27
N LEU A 312 -9.83 -9.71 12.09
CA LEU A 312 -9.83 -10.88 11.21
C LEU A 312 -10.73 -12.01 11.73
N GLY A 313 -10.93 -12.10 13.05
CA GLY A 313 -11.89 -13.02 13.67
C GLY A 313 -13.35 -12.69 13.32
N ILE A 314 -13.70 -11.41 13.25
CA ILE A 314 -15.04 -10.96 12.81
C ILE A 314 -15.24 -11.27 11.32
N SER A 315 -14.23 -11.08 10.46
CA SER A 315 -14.28 -11.51 9.06
C SER A 315 -14.43 -13.03 8.93
N GLN A 316 -13.74 -13.84 9.75
CA GLN A 316 -13.91 -15.31 9.81
C GLN A 316 -15.30 -15.74 10.27
N LEU A 317 -15.92 -15.00 11.18
CA LEU A 317 -17.28 -15.29 11.63
C LEU A 317 -18.31 -15.02 10.53
N LEU A 318 -18.08 -13.99 9.70
CA LEU A 318 -18.94 -13.62 8.58
C LEU A 318 -18.67 -14.42 7.29
N MET A 319 -17.46 -14.97 7.15
CA MET A 319 -17.02 -15.71 5.97
C MET A 319 -16.21 -16.95 6.41
N SER A 320 -16.65 -18.15 5.98
CA SER A 320 -15.93 -19.43 6.17
C SER A 320 -14.47 -19.38 5.68
N GLY A 321 -13.56 -20.13 6.33
CA GLY A 321 -12.17 -20.35 5.90
C GLY A 321 -11.08 -19.75 6.79
N LEU A 322 -9.86 -20.30 6.71
CA LEU A 322 -8.68 -19.76 7.40
C LEU A 322 -8.26 -18.44 6.73
N ARG A 323 -8.09 -17.38 7.52
CA ARG A 323 -7.62 -16.09 6.99
C ARG A 323 -6.11 -16.11 6.88
N PHE A 324 -5.60 -15.60 5.76
CA PHE A 324 -4.16 -15.54 5.49
C PHE A 324 -3.38 -14.78 6.56
N GLY A 325 -3.99 -13.74 7.16
CA GLY A 325 -3.37 -12.97 8.25
C GLY A 325 -3.30 -13.68 9.61
N LYS A 326 -3.89 -14.89 9.73
CA LYS A 326 -3.84 -15.76 10.91
C LYS A 326 -3.14 -17.10 10.66
N LEU A 327 -2.49 -17.24 9.50
CA LEU A 327 -1.83 -18.49 9.12
C LEU A 327 -0.67 -18.78 10.07
N ALA A 328 -0.69 -19.94 10.72
CA ALA A 328 0.45 -20.48 11.46
C ALA A 328 1.08 -21.65 10.68
N HIS A 329 2.35 -21.95 10.95
CA HIS A 329 3.06 -23.02 10.27
C HIS A 329 2.36 -24.39 10.42
N ASN A 330 1.62 -24.62 11.51
CA ASN A 330 0.86 -25.86 11.78
C ASN A 330 -0.42 -26.01 10.95
N ASN A 331 -0.91 -24.93 10.31
CA ASN A 331 -2.07 -24.98 9.41
C ASN A 331 -1.72 -25.48 8.01
N LEU A 332 -0.43 -25.55 7.66
CA LEU A 332 0.02 -25.96 6.32
C LEU A 332 -0.11 -27.46 6.07
N GLU A 333 -0.74 -27.81 4.95
CA GLU A 333 -0.77 -29.18 4.42
C GLU A 333 0.64 -29.60 3.95
N PRO A 334 0.93 -30.91 3.83
CA PRO A 334 2.22 -31.40 3.32
C PRO A 334 2.60 -30.82 1.96
N ILE A 335 1.62 -30.59 1.08
CA ILE A 335 1.85 -29.99 -0.24
C ILE A 335 2.27 -28.52 -0.11
N ASP A 336 1.64 -27.76 0.79
CA ASP A 336 1.96 -26.35 1.02
C ASP A 336 3.38 -26.21 1.56
N ARG A 337 3.77 -27.07 2.52
CA ARG A 337 5.14 -27.11 3.06
C ARG A 337 6.17 -27.37 1.97
N LYS A 338 5.91 -28.34 1.09
CA LYS A 338 6.79 -28.67 -0.04
C LYS A 338 6.92 -27.48 -1.00
N ILE A 339 5.85 -26.76 -1.28
CA ILE A 339 5.87 -25.60 -2.17
C ILE A 339 6.60 -24.43 -1.51
N PHE A 340 6.23 -24.05 -0.29
CA PHE A 340 6.88 -22.93 0.42
C PHE A 340 8.37 -23.17 0.67
N SER A 341 8.80 -24.41 0.94
CA SER A 341 10.22 -24.75 1.06
C SER A 341 11.05 -24.44 -0.19
N ARG A 342 10.40 -24.31 -1.36
CA ARG A 342 11.04 -23.96 -2.64
C ARG A 342 10.84 -22.50 -3.03
N MET A 343 9.81 -21.84 -2.49
CA MET A 343 9.54 -20.42 -2.75
C MET A 343 10.29 -19.54 -1.75
N ARG A 344 11.51 -19.14 -2.08
CA ARG A 344 12.36 -18.34 -1.18
C ARG A 344 11.98 -16.86 -1.09
N ASN A 345 11.03 -16.41 -1.91
CA ASN A 345 10.62 -15.01 -1.99
C ASN A 345 9.30 -14.72 -1.27
N VAL A 346 8.66 -15.68 -0.61
CA VAL A 346 7.44 -15.46 0.18
C VAL A 346 7.74 -15.75 1.63
N ASN A 347 7.62 -14.74 2.49
CA ASN A 347 7.94 -14.84 3.92
C ASN A 347 6.75 -14.43 4.79
N PHE A 348 6.52 -15.21 5.83
CA PHE A 348 5.46 -15.05 6.81
C PHE A 348 6.07 -14.55 8.11
N ILE A 349 5.62 -13.40 8.58
CA ILE A 349 6.14 -12.74 9.77
C ILE A 349 5.03 -12.71 10.80
N ASP A 350 5.13 -13.59 11.80
CA ASP A 350 4.27 -13.55 12.98
C ASP A 350 4.74 -12.43 13.91
N VAL A 351 3.84 -11.51 14.26
CA VAL A 351 4.15 -10.32 15.06
C VAL A 351 3.72 -10.55 16.51
N GLU A 352 4.70 -10.64 17.41
CA GLU A 352 4.45 -10.80 18.83
C GLU A 352 4.04 -9.50 19.53
N GLY A 353 3.36 -9.63 20.67
CA GLY A 353 3.13 -8.52 21.60
C GLY A 353 2.16 -7.45 21.12
N ILE A 354 1.35 -7.72 20.09
CA ILE A 354 0.30 -6.79 19.68
C ILE A 354 -0.79 -6.76 20.76
N SER A 355 -0.88 -5.63 21.45
CA SER A 355 -1.98 -5.37 22.38
C SER A 355 -3.30 -5.11 21.63
N SER A 356 -4.43 -5.42 22.27
CA SER A 356 -5.76 -5.12 21.71
C SER A 356 -5.95 -3.62 21.39
N PHE A 357 -5.20 -2.72 22.06
CA PHE A 357 -5.20 -1.28 21.81
C PHE A 357 -4.53 -0.87 20.47
N ILE A 358 -3.51 -1.61 20.02
CA ILE A 358 -2.87 -1.38 18.72
C ILE A 358 -3.79 -1.92 17.60
N GLY A 359 -4.40 -3.09 17.85
CA GLY A 359 -5.43 -3.72 17.02
C GLY A 359 -4.97 -3.98 15.57
N HIS A 360 -5.93 -4.07 14.66
CA HIS A 360 -5.75 -4.36 13.23
C HIS A 360 -4.87 -3.33 12.47
N GLY A 361 -4.56 -2.19 13.10
CA GLY A 361 -3.68 -1.15 12.55
C GLY A 361 -2.21 -1.29 12.93
N TYR A 362 -1.78 -2.45 13.45
CA TYR A 362 -0.42 -2.67 13.97
C TYR A 362 0.69 -2.44 12.94
N TYR A 363 0.42 -2.63 11.65
CA TYR A 363 1.41 -2.46 10.59
C TYR A 363 2.10 -1.08 10.58
N ARG A 364 1.39 -0.05 11.07
CA ARG A 364 1.89 1.32 11.20
C ARG A 364 2.04 1.78 12.64
N LYS A 365 1.35 1.14 13.59
CA LYS A 365 1.35 1.55 15.00
C LYS A 365 2.39 0.80 15.83
N HIS A 366 2.83 -0.37 15.39
CA HIS A 366 3.84 -1.17 16.09
C HIS A 366 5.24 -0.75 15.63
N PRO A 367 6.09 -0.17 16.50
CA PRO A 367 7.39 0.38 16.11
C PRO A 367 8.36 -0.68 15.59
N GLY A 368 8.24 -1.94 16.06
CA GLY A 368 8.97 -3.07 15.50
C GLY A 368 8.55 -3.42 14.07
N VAL A 369 7.25 -3.35 13.74
CA VAL A 369 6.77 -3.67 12.37
C VAL A 369 7.19 -2.57 11.40
N LEU A 370 7.05 -1.30 11.81
CA LEU A 370 7.58 -0.18 11.03
C LEU A 370 9.09 -0.28 10.80
N SER A 371 9.84 -0.78 11.79
CA SER A 371 11.28 -1.02 11.65
C SER A 371 11.57 -2.06 10.56
N ASP A 372 10.82 -3.16 10.55
CA ASP A 372 10.98 -4.19 9.53
C ASP A 372 10.58 -3.71 8.14
N ILE A 373 9.46 -2.98 8.02
CA ILE A 373 9.03 -2.35 6.76
C ILE A 373 10.11 -1.41 6.23
N ALA A 374 10.72 -0.60 7.11
CA ALA A 374 11.82 0.29 6.74
C ALA A 374 13.03 -0.50 6.21
N ILE A 375 13.40 -1.61 6.85
CA ILE A 375 14.49 -2.49 6.40
C ILE A 375 14.17 -3.13 5.04
N VAL A 376 12.96 -3.67 4.88
CA VAL A 376 12.49 -4.30 3.63
C VAL A 376 12.55 -3.32 2.46
N ILE A 377 12.09 -2.09 2.65
CA ILE A 377 12.01 -1.12 1.56
C ILE A 377 13.37 -0.50 1.26
N ARG A 378 14.13 -0.10 2.27
CA ARG A 378 15.40 0.61 2.09
C ARG A 378 16.54 -0.31 1.69
N GLU A 379 16.65 -1.44 2.39
CA GLU A 379 17.79 -2.34 2.29
C GLU A 379 17.46 -3.60 1.46
N ARG A 380 16.17 -3.88 1.22
CA ARG A 380 15.68 -5.03 0.43
C ARG A 380 16.14 -6.37 0.99
N LEU A 381 16.41 -6.39 2.29
CA LEU A 381 16.85 -7.59 2.99
C LEU A 381 15.70 -8.58 3.14
N ARG A 382 16.05 -9.85 2.93
CA ARG A 382 15.25 -11.01 3.26
C ARG A 382 15.36 -11.33 4.75
N PRO A 383 14.36 -11.99 5.33
CA PRO A 383 14.46 -12.44 6.72
C PRO A 383 15.71 -13.31 6.92
N GLY A 384 16.42 -13.09 8.04
CA GLY A 384 17.64 -13.81 8.38
C GLY A 384 18.91 -13.28 7.72
N GLU A 385 18.83 -12.32 6.78
CA GLU A 385 20.01 -11.62 6.29
C GLU A 385 20.55 -10.64 7.35
N LYS A 386 21.87 -10.37 7.31
CA LYS A 386 22.52 -9.44 8.23
C LYS A 386 21.87 -8.05 8.12
N GLY A 387 21.26 -7.59 9.21
CA GLY A 387 20.51 -6.32 9.26
C GLY A 387 18.98 -6.48 9.31
N ARG A 388 18.46 -7.71 9.21
CA ARG A 388 17.04 -8.05 9.40
C ARG A 388 16.88 -9.29 10.30
N PRO A 389 17.23 -9.20 11.60
CA PRO A 389 17.35 -10.34 12.51
C PRO A 389 15.97 -10.80 13.03
N LEU A 390 15.18 -11.40 12.15
CA LEU A 390 13.94 -12.09 12.52
C LEU A 390 14.27 -13.49 13.07
N ILE A 391 13.47 -13.96 14.02
CA ILE A 391 13.66 -15.30 14.59
C ILE A 391 13.09 -16.30 13.59
N HIS A 392 13.92 -17.24 13.11
CA HIS A 392 13.44 -18.30 12.21
C HIS A 392 12.61 -19.32 13.00
N ASP A 393 11.41 -19.62 12.52
CA ASP A 393 10.57 -20.67 13.09
C ASP A 393 10.65 -21.93 12.19
N GLN A 394 9.84 -21.99 11.12
CA GLN A 394 9.84 -23.11 10.19
C GLN A 394 9.66 -22.66 8.75
N ILE A 395 10.40 -23.27 7.81
CA ILE A 395 10.26 -23.00 6.37
C ILE A 395 10.46 -21.51 6.08
N ASN A 396 9.39 -20.78 5.76
CA ASN A 396 9.38 -19.35 5.48
C ASN A 396 8.65 -18.55 6.57
N PHE A 397 8.41 -19.15 7.73
CA PHE A 397 7.82 -18.51 8.90
C PHE A 397 8.94 -17.97 9.79
N TRP A 398 8.70 -16.75 10.23
CA TRP A 398 9.60 -15.98 11.05
C TRP A 398 8.78 -15.24 12.10
N THR A 399 9.41 -14.97 13.23
CA THR A 399 8.81 -14.20 14.31
C THR A 399 9.48 -12.84 14.41
N LEU A 400 8.65 -11.80 14.50
CA LEU A 400 9.04 -10.44 14.86
C LEU A 400 8.81 -10.28 16.37
N PRO A 401 9.88 -10.33 17.18
CA PRO A 401 9.77 -10.23 18.64
C PRO A 401 9.42 -8.81 19.07
N VAL A 402 8.86 -8.66 20.27
CA VAL A 402 8.42 -7.37 20.83
C VAL A 402 9.50 -6.28 20.75
N MET A 403 10.75 -6.64 21.05
CA MET A 403 11.90 -5.71 21.04
C MET A 403 12.64 -5.65 19.70
N TYR A 404 11.97 -5.89 18.57
CA TYR A 404 12.60 -5.86 17.24
C TYR A 404 12.96 -4.42 16.80
N PRO A 405 14.13 -4.18 16.14
CA PRO A 405 15.17 -5.17 15.83
C PRO A 405 15.98 -5.54 17.07
N ILE A 406 16.23 -6.84 17.26
CA ILE A 406 17.16 -7.32 18.29
C ILE A 406 18.56 -6.81 17.93
N GLN A 407 19.23 -6.18 18.89
CA GLN A 407 20.62 -5.71 18.74
C GLN A 407 21.63 -6.85 18.80
#